data_AF-A0A9D9M231-F1
#
_entry.id   AF-A0A9D9M231-F1
#
_cell.length_a   1.000
_cell.length_b   1.000
_cell.length_c   1.000
_cell.angle_alpha   90.00
_cell.angle_beta   90.00
_cell.angle_gamma   90.00
#
_symmetry.space_group_name_H-M   'P 1'
#
loop_
_entity.id
_entity.type
_entity.pdbx_description
1 polymer ?
#
loop_
_entity_poly.entity_id
_entity_poly.type
_entity_poly.pdbx_seq_one_letter_code
_entity_poly.pdbx_strand_id
1 'polypeptide(L)'
;MSGCVKKLQFGDREIILIGTAHISQESIDEVTAAIESEKPDCVGIELDDERYASLKNPESWRNLDIVKVLKQKQGWVLLANLVLSSFQKRMGADVGVKPGEEMKAAAFKADELGIPVVMVDRPIKVTLRRAWAKNSFWGKSKLLAALFSSLFETEEISSDDIEKLKNSSEMDQMMAELADYLPVVKTVLIDERDEYLASHIWQAKGQKVLAVLGAGHLPGVEKWLESFNKNEKQPDVTELCFVPKPTVFSKIASWIIPGSLIALVIAGFFKGGITKSVEMMLQWWITNGVLAALGSLLAMGHPLTILVSFLGAWFAAINPFIGIGVIAGIVQAWAKKPKVSDMENLSADMNLKGIYKNRILRVLLVFFLSSVGGSIGTFVSVPALISKIVH
;
A
#
# COMPACT_ATOMS: atom_id res chain seq x y z
N MET A 1 -25.80 -19.01 14.88
CA MET A 1 -25.70 -17.86 13.96
C MET A 1 -24.60 -16.98 14.51
N SER A 2 -23.44 -17.02 13.84
CA SER A 2 -22.32 -16.13 14.12
C SER A 2 -22.84 -14.69 14.06
N GLY A 3 -22.43 -13.80 14.97
CA GLY A 3 -22.95 -12.43 15.10
C GLY A 3 -22.59 -11.47 13.96
N CYS A 4 -22.49 -11.96 12.72
CA CYS A 4 -21.94 -11.26 11.57
C CYS A 4 -22.98 -10.85 10.51
N VAL A 5 -24.28 -11.07 10.71
CA VAL A 5 -25.34 -10.66 9.77
C VAL A 5 -26.15 -9.50 10.35
N LYS A 6 -26.25 -8.39 9.61
CA LYS A 6 -27.11 -7.25 9.95
C LYS A 6 -28.16 -7.04 8.87
N LYS A 7 -29.43 -6.97 9.26
CA LYS A 7 -30.54 -6.63 8.38
C LYS A 7 -31.01 -5.22 8.68
N LEU A 8 -30.97 -4.35 7.68
CA LEU A 8 -31.32 -2.94 7.79
C LEU A 8 -32.51 -2.64 6.88
N GLN A 9 -33.58 -2.05 7.45
CA GLN A 9 -34.78 -1.70 6.72
C GLN A 9 -34.86 -0.18 6.51
N PHE A 10 -34.97 0.23 5.25
CA PHE A 10 -35.07 1.63 4.81
C PHE A 10 -36.32 1.82 3.94
N GLY A 11 -37.47 2.01 4.57
CA GLY A 11 -38.77 2.04 3.87
C GLY A 11 -39.08 0.67 3.27
N ASP A 12 -39.33 0.62 1.96
CA ASP A 12 -39.58 -0.63 1.22
C ASP A 12 -38.30 -1.37 0.81
N ARG A 13 -37.12 -0.84 1.18
CA ARG A 13 -35.82 -1.41 0.82
C ARG A 13 -35.16 -2.10 2.01
N GLU A 14 -34.70 -3.33 1.79
CA GLU A 14 -33.93 -4.12 2.75
C GLU A 14 -32.48 -4.23 2.29
N ILE A 15 -31.54 -3.95 3.20
CA ILE A 15 -30.10 -4.14 3.00
C ILE A 15 -29.59 -5.13 4.04
N ILE A 16 -29.03 -6.24 3.58
CA ILE A 16 -28.48 -7.31 4.41
C ILE A 16 -26.95 -7.25 4.30
N LEU A 17 -26.27 -6.96 5.40
CA LEU A 17 -24.81 -6.96 5.48
C LEU A 17 -24.34 -8.28 6.08
N ILE A 18 -23.44 -8.98 5.39
CA ILE A 18 -22.80 -10.21 5.86
C ILE A 18 -21.31 -9.93 6.06
N GLY A 19 -20.87 -10.03 7.31
CA GLY A 19 -19.48 -9.86 7.72
C GLY A 19 -18.68 -11.16 7.61
N THR A 20 -17.55 -11.12 6.91
CA THR A 20 -16.59 -12.22 6.81
C THR A 20 -15.34 -11.83 7.60
N ALA A 21 -15.11 -12.47 8.75
CA ALA A 21 -13.96 -12.19 9.62
C ALA A 21 -12.84 -13.22 9.47
N HIS A 22 -13.16 -14.43 9.00
CA HIS A 22 -12.25 -15.55 8.99
C HIS A 22 -12.22 -16.20 7.63
N ILE A 23 -11.00 -16.37 7.14
CA ILE A 23 -10.66 -17.14 5.96
C ILE A 23 -10.98 -18.62 6.26
N SER A 24 -12.26 -18.98 6.24
CA SER A 24 -12.78 -20.24 6.77
C SER A 24 -13.87 -20.80 5.86
N GLN A 25 -13.97 -22.12 5.84
CA GLN A 25 -15.03 -22.80 5.08
C GLN A 25 -16.42 -22.46 5.63
N GLU A 26 -16.54 -22.29 6.95
CA GLU A 26 -17.80 -21.91 7.60
C GLU A 26 -18.31 -20.54 7.09
N SER A 27 -17.42 -19.56 6.90
CA SER A 27 -17.79 -18.26 6.33
C SER A 27 -18.23 -18.35 4.87
N ILE A 28 -17.65 -19.27 4.08
CA ILE A 28 -18.10 -19.54 2.69
C ILE A 28 -19.50 -20.14 2.71
N ASP A 29 -19.74 -21.14 3.55
CA ASP A 29 -21.01 -21.85 3.65
C ASP A 29 -22.12 -20.90 4.15
N GLU A 30 -21.82 -20.04 5.13
CA GLU A 30 -22.75 -19.03 5.64
C GLU A 30 -23.15 -18.02 4.55
N VAL A 31 -22.17 -17.50 3.80
CA VAL A 31 -22.42 -16.55 2.71
C VAL A 31 -23.27 -17.19 1.60
N THR A 32 -22.93 -18.41 1.19
CA THR A 32 -23.66 -19.10 0.12
C THR A 32 -25.09 -19.46 0.53
N ALA A 33 -25.29 -19.97 1.75
CA ALA A 33 -26.61 -20.27 2.30
C ALA A 33 -27.48 -19.00 2.47
N ALA A 34 -26.88 -17.87 2.85
CA ALA A 34 -27.60 -16.61 2.95
C ALA A 34 -28.10 -16.12 1.59
N ILE A 35 -27.28 -16.22 0.53
CA ILE A 35 -27.68 -15.85 -0.83
C ILE A 35 -28.82 -16.75 -1.34
N GLU A 36 -28.74 -18.06 -1.10
CA GLU A 36 -29.80 -19.01 -1.50
C GLU A 36 -31.13 -18.78 -0.78
N SER A 37 -31.08 -18.48 0.52
CA SER A 37 -32.27 -18.32 1.35
C SER A 37 -32.93 -16.96 1.16
N GLU A 38 -32.14 -15.89 1.12
CA GLU A 38 -32.65 -14.52 1.03
C GLU A 38 -33.12 -14.15 -0.37
N LYS A 39 -32.52 -14.77 -1.41
CA LYS A 39 -32.77 -14.49 -2.84
C LYS A 39 -32.83 -12.98 -3.13
N PRO A 40 -31.75 -12.24 -2.84
CA PRO A 40 -31.72 -10.81 -3.05
C PRO A 40 -31.84 -10.45 -4.54
N ASP A 41 -32.29 -9.22 -4.81
CA ASP A 41 -32.32 -8.66 -6.16
C ASP A 41 -30.91 -8.35 -6.69
N CYS A 42 -29.95 -8.18 -5.78
CA CYS A 42 -28.57 -7.84 -6.08
C CYS A 42 -27.63 -8.30 -4.96
N VAL A 43 -26.45 -8.79 -5.33
CA VAL A 43 -25.35 -9.10 -4.40
C VAL A 43 -24.20 -8.11 -4.56
N GLY A 44 -23.90 -7.35 -3.50
CA GLY A 44 -22.74 -6.47 -3.40
C GLY A 44 -21.54 -7.22 -2.80
N ILE A 45 -20.35 -7.03 -3.36
CA ILE A 45 -19.14 -7.73 -2.89
C ILE A 45 -18.00 -6.74 -2.68
N GLU A 46 -17.28 -6.85 -1.55
CA GLU A 46 -16.09 -6.04 -1.21
C GLU A 46 -14.87 -6.39 -2.07
N LEU A 47 -15.01 -6.23 -3.38
CA LEU A 47 -13.96 -6.34 -4.38
C LEU A 47 -14.09 -5.21 -5.39
N ASP A 48 -12.96 -4.78 -5.94
CA ASP A 48 -12.92 -3.93 -7.12
C ASP A 48 -12.88 -4.80 -8.40
N ASP A 49 -13.25 -4.20 -9.54
CA ASP A 49 -13.32 -4.91 -10.83
C ASP A 49 -12.00 -5.60 -11.22
N GLU A 50 -10.85 -4.98 -10.93
CA GLU A 50 -9.54 -5.53 -11.27
C GLU A 50 -9.23 -6.76 -10.41
N ARG A 51 -9.54 -6.70 -9.10
CA ARG A 51 -9.40 -7.84 -8.18
C ARG A 51 -10.35 -8.96 -8.54
N TYR A 52 -11.60 -8.66 -8.89
CA TYR A 52 -12.57 -9.67 -9.32
C TYR A 52 -12.16 -10.35 -10.62
N ALA A 53 -11.72 -9.57 -11.63
CA ALA A 53 -11.19 -10.11 -12.88
C ALA A 53 -9.97 -11.01 -12.63
N SER A 54 -9.12 -10.64 -11.68
CA SER A 54 -7.94 -11.42 -11.32
C SER A 54 -8.28 -12.73 -10.58
N LEU A 55 -9.34 -12.75 -9.77
CA LEU A 55 -9.87 -13.98 -9.16
C LEU A 55 -10.47 -14.93 -10.20
N LYS A 56 -11.13 -14.39 -11.24
CA LYS A 56 -11.65 -15.17 -12.37
C LYS A 56 -10.55 -15.68 -13.30
N ASN A 57 -9.53 -14.86 -13.53
CA ASN A 57 -8.42 -15.19 -14.41
C ASN A 57 -7.07 -15.01 -13.69
N PRO A 58 -6.63 -16.07 -12.97
CA PRO A 58 -5.37 -16.07 -12.25
C PRO A 58 -4.15 -16.20 -13.18
N GLU A 59 -4.25 -15.83 -14.46
CA GLU A 59 -3.12 -15.72 -15.37
C GLU A 59 -2.83 -14.27 -15.80
N SER A 60 -3.73 -13.33 -15.45
CA SER A 60 -3.64 -11.91 -15.82
C SER A 60 -2.40 -11.19 -15.27
N TRP A 61 -1.83 -11.65 -14.14
CA TRP A 61 -0.64 -11.07 -13.51
C TRP A 61 0.70 -11.40 -14.19
N ARG A 62 0.71 -12.32 -15.18
CA ARG A 62 1.94 -12.69 -15.92
C ARG A 62 2.59 -11.51 -16.68
N ASN A 63 1.90 -10.38 -16.80
CA ASN A 63 2.32 -9.20 -17.59
C ASN A 63 2.70 -7.97 -16.74
N LEU A 64 3.05 -8.12 -15.46
CA LEU A 64 3.52 -7.00 -14.64
C LEU A 64 4.93 -6.56 -15.05
N ASP A 65 5.01 -5.41 -15.71
CA ASP A 65 6.29 -4.76 -16.06
C ASP A 65 6.78 -3.91 -14.87
N ILE A 66 7.73 -4.46 -14.11
CA ILE A 66 8.33 -3.77 -12.96
C ILE A 66 9.00 -2.44 -13.34
N VAL A 67 9.56 -2.32 -14.55
CA VAL A 67 10.21 -1.09 -15.02
C VAL A 67 9.15 -0.01 -15.22
N LYS A 68 8.01 -0.35 -15.80
CA LYS A 68 6.86 0.55 -15.93
C LYS A 68 6.34 0.99 -14.56
N VAL A 69 6.21 0.07 -13.60
CA VAL A 69 5.79 0.37 -12.22
C VAL A 69 6.73 1.39 -11.55
N LEU A 70 8.05 1.19 -11.65
CA LEU A 70 9.03 2.11 -11.08
C LEU A 70 8.98 3.49 -11.76
N LYS A 71 8.91 3.54 -13.10
CA LYS A 71 8.79 4.79 -13.87
C LYS A 71 7.52 5.58 -13.53
N GLN A 72 6.43 4.90 -13.22
CA GLN A 72 5.15 5.52 -12.84
C GLN A 72 5.09 5.91 -11.35
N LYS A 73 6.20 5.84 -10.61
CA LYS A 73 6.29 6.13 -9.16
C LYS A 73 5.40 5.21 -8.31
N GLN A 74 5.11 4.00 -8.81
CA GLN A 74 4.26 3.01 -8.14
C GLN A 74 5.06 1.95 -7.38
N GLY A 75 6.39 2.02 -7.37
CA GLY A 75 7.24 1.07 -6.65
C GLY A 75 6.90 0.94 -5.16
N TRP A 76 6.64 2.08 -4.51
CA TRP A 76 6.19 2.13 -3.11
C TRP A 76 4.83 1.47 -2.88
N VAL A 77 3.89 1.72 -3.79
CA VAL A 77 2.54 1.14 -3.72
C VAL A 77 2.59 -0.37 -3.91
N LEU A 78 3.41 -0.84 -4.85
CA LEU A 78 3.63 -2.26 -5.07
C LEU A 78 4.27 -2.91 -3.83
N LEU A 79 5.31 -2.29 -3.27
CA LEU A 79 5.96 -2.79 -2.05
C LEU A 79 4.97 -2.89 -0.88
N ALA A 80 4.20 -1.84 -0.61
CA ALA A 80 3.19 -1.83 0.44
C ALA A 80 2.12 -2.90 0.23
N ASN A 81 1.63 -3.06 -1.00
CA ASN A 81 0.67 -4.10 -1.33
C ASN A 81 1.23 -5.51 -1.09
N LEU A 82 2.48 -5.77 -1.48
CA LEU A 82 3.12 -7.07 -1.26
C LEU A 82 3.32 -7.38 0.23
N VAL A 83 3.71 -6.38 1.03
CA VAL A 83 3.82 -6.52 2.48
C VAL A 83 2.46 -6.85 3.09
N LEU A 84 1.43 -6.07 2.75
CA LEU A 84 0.07 -6.30 3.26
C LEU A 84 -0.47 -7.66 2.84
N SER A 85 -0.32 -8.05 1.57
CA SER A 85 -0.74 -9.37 1.09
C SER A 85 0.02 -10.51 1.78
N SER A 86 1.30 -10.31 2.12
CA SER A 86 2.07 -11.30 2.87
C SER A 86 1.57 -11.46 4.31
N PHE A 87 1.22 -10.35 4.98
CA PHE A 87 0.64 -10.35 6.32
C PHE A 87 -0.74 -11.04 6.32
N GLN A 88 -1.61 -10.67 5.38
CA GLN A 88 -2.91 -11.32 5.17
C GLN A 88 -2.77 -12.83 4.92
N LYS A 89 -1.78 -13.24 4.13
CA LYS A 89 -1.52 -14.66 3.85
C LYS A 89 -1.04 -15.41 5.10
N ARG A 90 -0.17 -14.81 5.93
CA ARG A 90 0.30 -15.43 7.18
C ARG A 90 -0.87 -15.68 8.15
N MET A 91 -1.78 -14.72 8.28
CA MET A 91 -2.98 -14.89 9.12
C MET A 91 -3.98 -15.94 8.59
N GLY A 92 -3.94 -16.27 7.30
CA GLY A 92 -4.82 -17.27 6.68
C GLY A 92 -4.20 -18.64 6.41
N ALA A 93 -2.89 -18.82 6.66
CA ALA A 93 -2.15 -20.01 6.26
C ALA A 93 -2.57 -21.29 7.00
N ASP A 94 -3.12 -21.15 8.22
CA ASP A 94 -3.50 -22.29 9.06
C ASP A 94 -4.91 -22.85 8.77
N VAL A 95 -5.69 -22.20 7.89
CA VAL A 95 -7.12 -22.54 7.67
C VAL A 95 -7.39 -23.05 6.24
N GLY A 96 -6.39 -23.10 5.36
CA GLY A 96 -6.49 -23.71 4.02
C GLY A 96 -7.35 -22.95 2.99
N VAL A 97 -8.05 -21.89 3.41
CA VAL A 97 -8.82 -20.98 2.54
C VAL A 97 -7.93 -19.77 2.19
N LYS A 98 -8.15 -19.12 1.04
CA LYS A 98 -7.41 -17.89 0.65
C LYS A 98 -8.24 -16.65 0.98
N PRO A 99 -7.63 -15.52 1.38
CA PRO A 99 -8.36 -14.26 1.56
C PRO A 99 -9.17 -13.88 0.30
N GLY A 100 -10.47 -13.66 0.47
CA GLY A 100 -11.37 -13.29 -0.63
C GLY A 100 -12.04 -14.48 -1.33
N GLU A 101 -11.84 -15.71 -0.87
CA GLU A 101 -12.61 -16.87 -1.35
C GLU A 101 -14.08 -16.78 -0.93
N GLU A 102 -14.41 -16.11 0.19
CA GLU A 102 -15.79 -15.84 0.61
C GLU A 102 -16.49 -14.92 -0.39
N MET A 103 -15.83 -13.82 -0.76
CA MET A 103 -16.30 -12.90 -1.79
C MET A 103 -16.44 -13.58 -3.14
N LYS A 104 -15.49 -14.46 -3.49
CA LYS A 104 -15.54 -15.24 -4.73
C LYS A 104 -16.72 -16.21 -4.72
N ALA A 105 -16.93 -16.94 -3.63
CA ALA A 105 -18.04 -17.86 -3.47
C ALA A 105 -19.39 -17.15 -3.57
N ALA A 106 -19.54 -15.98 -2.94
CA ALA A 106 -20.70 -15.11 -3.13
C ALA A 106 -20.96 -14.78 -4.60
N ALA A 107 -19.91 -14.37 -5.33
CA ALA A 107 -20.05 -14.01 -6.74
C ALA A 107 -20.47 -15.20 -7.61
N PHE A 108 -19.86 -16.36 -7.40
CA PHE A 108 -20.23 -17.59 -8.13
C PHE A 108 -21.65 -18.03 -7.80
N LYS A 109 -22.06 -17.92 -6.53
CA LYS A 109 -23.38 -18.34 -6.12
C LYS A 109 -24.48 -17.43 -6.66
N ALA A 110 -24.23 -16.12 -6.67
CA ALA A 110 -25.13 -15.17 -7.31
C ALA A 110 -25.26 -15.43 -8.82
N ASP A 111 -24.15 -15.71 -9.51
CA ASP A 111 -24.12 -16.05 -10.95
C ASP A 111 -24.92 -17.33 -11.24
N GLU A 112 -24.78 -18.37 -10.41
CA GLU A 112 -25.57 -19.62 -10.49
C GLU A 112 -27.08 -19.37 -10.39
N LEU A 113 -27.49 -18.44 -9.53
CA LEU A 113 -28.90 -18.08 -9.31
C LEU A 113 -29.40 -16.99 -10.28
N GLY A 114 -28.55 -16.49 -11.19
CA GLY A 114 -28.88 -15.39 -12.10
C GLY A 114 -29.10 -14.04 -11.41
N ILE A 115 -28.55 -13.86 -10.21
CA ILE A 115 -28.65 -12.62 -9.42
C ILE A 115 -27.52 -11.67 -9.85
N PRO A 116 -27.83 -10.41 -10.20
CA PRO A 116 -26.81 -9.40 -10.51
C PRO A 116 -25.79 -9.21 -9.38
N VAL A 117 -24.51 -9.16 -9.75
CA VAL A 117 -23.40 -8.90 -8.83
C VAL A 117 -22.85 -7.51 -9.07
N VAL A 118 -22.61 -6.75 -8.00
CA VAL A 118 -22.03 -5.40 -8.05
C VAL A 118 -20.77 -5.34 -7.19
N MET A 119 -19.69 -4.84 -7.79
CA MET A 119 -18.43 -4.57 -7.09
C MET A 119 -18.60 -3.27 -6.30
N VAL A 120 -18.50 -3.33 -4.97
CA VAL A 120 -18.75 -2.16 -4.12
C VAL A 120 -17.49 -1.51 -3.56
N ASP A 121 -16.31 -2.11 -3.78
CA ASP A 121 -15.05 -1.61 -3.22
C ASP A 121 -14.29 -0.68 -4.16
N ARG A 122 -13.49 0.20 -3.56
CA ARG A 122 -12.64 1.16 -4.28
C ARG A 122 -11.40 0.43 -4.81
N PRO A 123 -10.94 0.74 -6.04
CA PRO A 123 -9.69 0.19 -6.56
C PRO A 123 -8.54 0.31 -5.57
N ILE A 124 -7.95 -0.81 -5.17
CA ILE A 124 -6.93 -0.85 -4.10
C ILE A 124 -5.74 0.07 -4.39
N LYS A 125 -5.37 0.25 -5.66
CA LYS A 125 -4.32 1.17 -6.10
C LYS A 125 -4.64 2.63 -5.76
N VAL A 126 -5.91 3.03 -5.89
CA VAL A 126 -6.36 4.38 -5.51
C VAL A 126 -6.32 4.51 -3.99
N THR A 127 -6.86 3.53 -3.27
CA THR A 127 -6.86 3.47 -1.79
C THR A 127 -5.46 3.64 -1.21
N LEU A 128 -4.49 2.83 -1.65
CA LEU A 128 -3.10 2.89 -1.18
C LEU A 128 -2.41 4.21 -1.57
N ARG A 129 -2.65 4.72 -2.78
CA ARG A 129 -2.08 6.02 -3.20
C ARG A 129 -2.65 7.19 -2.42
N ARG A 130 -3.94 7.16 -2.09
CA ARG A 130 -4.58 8.18 -1.25
C ARG A 130 -3.99 8.15 0.16
N ALA A 131 -3.81 6.96 0.75
CA ALA A 131 -3.18 6.81 2.05
C ALA A 131 -1.76 7.41 2.03
N TRP A 132 -0.99 7.13 0.98
CA TRP A 132 0.32 7.74 0.80
C TRP A 132 0.27 9.26 0.58
N ALA A 133 -0.62 9.75 -0.27
CA ALA A 133 -0.68 11.17 -0.66
C ALA A 133 -1.17 12.07 0.48
N LYS A 134 -2.13 11.61 1.29
CA LYS A 134 -2.66 12.36 2.44
C LYS A 134 -1.69 12.40 3.62
N ASN A 135 -0.75 11.47 3.71
CA ASN A 135 0.22 11.45 4.80
C ASN A 135 1.26 12.57 4.68
N SER A 136 1.57 13.17 5.83
CA SER A 136 2.72 14.07 5.99
C SER A 136 4.04 13.31 5.80
N PHE A 137 5.17 14.05 5.73
CA PHE A 137 6.49 13.42 5.70
C PHE A 137 6.70 12.45 6.87
N TRP A 138 6.33 12.86 8.09
CA TRP A 138 6.41 12.02 9.28
C TRP A 138 5.50 10.78 9.21
N GLY A 139 4.27 10.92 8.74
CA GLY A 139 3.36 9.79 8.56
C GLY A 139 3.88 8.77 7.54
N LYS A 140 4.50 9.25 6.45
CA LYS A 140 5.19 8.38 5.46
C LYS A 140 6.37 7.65 6.08
N SER A 141 7.20 8.34 6.87
CA SER A 141 8.33 7.71 7.56
C SER A 141 7.89 6.64 8.56
N LYS A 142 6.82 6.89 9.33
CA LYS A 142 6.23 5.89 10.24
C LYS A 142 5.69 4.68 9.49
N LEU A 143 4.94 4.90 8.41
CA LEU A 143 4.42 3.81 7.58
C LEU A 143 5.55 2.97 6.99
N LEU A 144 6.60 3.61 6.47
CA LEU A 144 7.79 2.90 5.99
C LEU A 144 8.44 2.11 7.12
N ALA A 145 8.66 2.71 8.29
CA ALA A 145 9.24 1.99 9.43
C ALA A 145 8.41 0.76 9.82
N ALA A 146 7.08 0.88 9.88
CA ALA A 146 6.17 -0.22 10.19
C ALA A 146 6.23 -1.34 9.13
N LEU A 147 6.16 -0.99 7.84
CA LEU A 147 6.28 -1.95 6.74
C LEU A 147 7.65 -2.64 6.70
N PHE A 148 8.71 -1.96 7.14
CA PHE A 148 10.04 -2.56 7.21
C PHE A 148 10.21 -3.44 8.43
N SER A 149 9.67 -3.04 9.58
CA SER A 149 9.66 -3.86 10.79
C SER A 149 9.02 -5.22 10.50
N SER A 150 7.84 -5.23 9.86
CA SER A 150 7.11 -6.47 9.55
C SER A 150 7.83 -7.40 8.56
N LEU A 151 8.77 -6.87 7.74
CA LEU A 151 9.58 -7.69 6.83
C LEU A 151 10.76 -8.37 7.52
N PHE A 152 11.27 -7.76 8.59
CA PHE A 152 12.40 -8.27 9.38
C PHE A 152 11.94 -9.01 10.65
N GLU A 153 10.64 -8.97 10.94
CA GLU A 153 10.02 -9.75 12.00
C GLU A 153 10.03 -11.24 11.61
N THR A 154 10.92 -11.98 12.27
CA THR A 154 11.10 -13.43 12.10
C THR A 154 10.40 -14.25 13.18
N GLU A 155 9.72 -13.61 14.13
CA GLU A 155 8.98 -14.33 15.14
C GLU A 155 7.77 -15.00 14.48
N GLU A 156 7.79 -16.32 14.48
CA GLU A 156 6.57 -17.11 14.31
C GLU A 156 5.65 -16.69 15.46
N ILE A 157 4.47 -16.17 15.11
CA ILE A 157 3.46 -15.80 16.10
C ILE A 157 3.19 -17.06 16.92
N SER A 158 3.47 -17.02 18.22
CA SER A 158 3.30 -18.19 19.07
C SER A 158 1.82 -18.59 19.11
N SER A 159 1.52 -19.86 19.35
CA SER A 159 0.13 -20.32 19.52
C SER A 159 -0.63 -19.50 20.56
N ASP A 160 0.08 -19.06 21.62
CA ASP A 160 -0.46 -18.26 22.70
C ASP A 160 -0.78 -16.82 22.25
N ASP A 161 0.02 -16.26 21.34
CA ASP A 161 -0.26 -14.96 20.74
C ASP A 161 -1.40 -15.04 19.72
N ILE A 162 -1.51 -16.15 18.97
CA ILE A 162 -2.68 -16.43 18.11
C ILE A 162 -3.95 -16.56 18.94
N GLU A 163 -3.89 -17.22 20.10
CA GLU A 163 -5.04 -17.39 20.99
C GLU A 163 -5.46 -16.07 21.62
N LYS A 164 -4.51 -15.20 22.01
CA LYS A 164 -4.81 -13.82 22.42
C LYS A 164 -5.47 -13.01 21.30
N LEU A 165 -5.03 -13.17 20.05
CA LEU A 165 -5.64 -12.51 18.88
C LEU A 165 -7.07 -12.98 18.57
N LYS A 166 -7.51 -14.15 19.07
CA LYS A 166 -8.91 -14.60 18.95
C LYS A 166 -9.85 -13.85 19.90
N ASN A 167 -9.32 -13.18 20.93
CA ASN A 167 -10.13 -12.32 21.78
C ASN A 167 -10.42 -11.00 21.04
N SER A 168 -11.70 -10.77 20.74
CA SER A 168 -12.13 -9.56 20.02
C SER A 168 -11.66 -8.28 20.69
N SER A 169 -11.60 -8.24 22.03
CA SER A 169 -11.13 -7.08 22.80
C SER A 169 -9.65 -6.75 22.59
N GLU A 170 -8.78 -7.75 22.45
CA GLU A 170 -7.35 -7.54 22.22
C GLU A 170 -7.10 -7.07 20.79
N MET A 171 -7.79 -7.68 19.82
CA MET A 171 -7.75 -7.24 18.42
C MET A 171 -8.25 -5.80 18.28
N ASP A 172 -9.36 -5.46 18.92
CA ASP A 172 -9.92 -4.11 18.91
C ASP A 172 -8.93 -3.10 19.52
N GLN A 173 -8.24 -3.47 20.61
CA GLN A 173 -7.23 -2.63 21.24
C GLN A 173 -6.01 -2.42 20.34
N MET A 174 -5.47 -3.48 19.73
CA MET A 174 -4.35 -3.38 18.79
C MET A 174 -4.71 -2.53 17.56
N MET A 175 -5.93 -2.67 17.05
CA MET A 175 -6.43 -1.87 15.93
C MET A 175 -6.59 -0.39 16.33
N ALA A 176 -7.03 -0.12 17.57
CA ALA A 176 -7.09 1.24 18.10
C ALA A 176 -5.69 1.87 18.24
N GLU A 177 -4.71 1.14 18.77
CA GLU A 177 -3.33 1.61 18.89
C GLU A 177 -2.69 1.89 17.52
N LEU A 178 -2.93 1.02 16.53
CA LEU A 178 -2.51 1.24 15.15
C LEU A 178 -3.21 2.46 14.52
N ALA A 179 -4.49 2.64 14.79
CA ALA A 179 -5.25 3.80 14.34
C ALA A 179 -4.69 5.10 14.92
N ASP A 180 -4.33 5.13 16.19
CA ASP A 180 -3.71 6.28 16.84
C ASP A 180 -2.28 6.54 16.34
N TYR A 181 -1.52 5.49 16.05
CA TYR A 181 -0.17 5.62 15.51
C TYR A 181 -0.15 6.11 14.04
N LEU A 182 -1.12 5.67 13.23
CA LEU A 182 -1.27 5.96 11.80
C LEU A 182 -2.69 6.48 11.45
N PRO A 183 -3.12 7.64 11.99
CA PRO A 183 -4.51 8.11 11.90
C PRO A 183 -4.95 8.36 10.46
N VAL A 184 -4.06 8.91 9.62
CA VAL A 184 -4.34 9.14 8.20
C VAL A 184 -4.53 7.83 7.43
N VAL A 185 -3.82 6.77 7.82
CA VAL A 185 -3.96 5.45 7.20
C VAL A 185 -5.31 4.86 7.59
N LYS A 186 -5.69 4.93 8.86
CA LYS A 186 -7.02 4.52 9.33
C LYS A 186 -8.14 5.28 8.61
N THR A 187 -8.02 6.61 8.49
CA THR A 187 -9.01 7.41 7.75
C THR A 187 -9.17 6.94 6.30
N VAL A 188 -8.08 6.62 5.60
CA VAL A 188 -8.18 6.25 4.17
C VAL A 188 -8.57 4.78 3.95
N LEU A 189 -8.02 3.86 4.76
CA LEU A 189 -8.22 2.42 4.60
C LEU A 189 -9.52 1.93 5.25
N ILE A 190 -10.03 2.63 6.26
CA ILE A 190 -11.24 2.28 6.99
C ILE A 190 -12.32 3.34 6.71
N ASP A 191 -12.20 4.56 7.25
CA ASP A 191 -13.33 5.51 7.24
C ASP A 191 -13.81 5.89 5.82
N GLU A 192 -12.89 6.26 4.92
CA GLU A 192 -13.21 6.56 3.52
C GLU A 192 -13.65 5.31 2.74
N ARG A 193 -13.15 4.14 3.14
CA ARG A 193 -13.49 2.88 2.48
C ARG A 193 -14.91 2.47 2.85
N ASP A 194 -15.30 2.62 4.12
CA ASP A 194 -16.66 2.42 4.61
C ASP A 194 -17.66 3.33 3.90
N GLU A 195 -17.30 4.61 3.71
CA GLU A 195 -18.11 5.57 2.95
C GLU A 195 -18.30 5.11 1.50
N TYR A 196 -17.22 4.65 0.87
CA TYR A 196 -17.24 4.15 -0.51
C TYR A 196 -18.12 2.90 -0.66
N LEU A 197 -17.94 1.92 0.23
CA LEU A 197 -18.71 0.68 0.28
C LEU A 197 -20.19 1.00 0.48
N ALA A 198 -20.53 1.80 1.50
CA ALA A 198 -21.89 2.17 1.81
C ALA A 198 -22.57 2.92 0.65
N SER A 199 -21.86 3.85 0.00
CA SER A 199 -22.39 4.59 -1.16
C SER A 199 -22.73 3.65 -2.31
N HIS A 200 -21.86 2.69 -2.66
CA HIS A 200 -22.12 1.75 -3.75
C HIS A 200 -23.22 0.75 -3.39
N ILE A 201 -23.30 0.29 -2.14
CA ILE A 201 -24.41 -0.55 -1.65
C ILE A 201 -25.73 0.22 -1.72
N TRP A 202 -25.74 1.49 -1.28
CA TRP A 202 -26.91 2.36 -1.33
C TRP A 202 -27.38 2.64 -2.76
N GLN A 203 -26.46 2.77 -3.72
CA GLN A 203 -26.79 3.00 -5.13
C GLN A 203 -27.10 1.71 -5.92
N ALA A 204 -26.86 0.53 -5.34
CA ALA A 204 -27.19 -0.74 -5.98
C ALA A 204 -28.69 -0.81 -6.32
N LYS A 205 -29.03 -1.47 -7.44
CA LYS A 205 -30.42 -1.63 -7.87
C LYS A 205 -31.09 -2.78 -7.12
N GLY A 206 -32.40 -2.67 -6.88
CA GLY A 206 -33.19 -3.69 -6.20
C GLY A 206 -33.77 -3.23 -4.86
N GLN A 207 -34.82 -3.91 -4.41
CA GLN A 207 -35.45 -3.69 -3.11
C GLN A 207 -34.75 -4.48 -2.01
N LYS A 208 -34.28 -5.69 -2.30
CA LYS A 208 -33.46 -6.50 -1.37
C LYS A 208 -32.02 -6.60 -1.88
N VAL A 209 -31.09 -5.96 -1.17
CA VAL A 209 -29.65 -6.00 -1.49
C VAL A 209 -28.90 -6.75 -0.39
N LEU A 210 -28.07 -7.73 -0.77
CA LEU A 210 -27.20 -8.45 0.16
C LEU A 210 -25.74 -8.08 -0.14
N ALA A 211 -25.02 -7.53 0.84
CA ALA A 211 -23.63 -7.14 0.69
C ALA A 211 -22.71 -8.02 1.55
N VAL A 212 -21.70 -8.62 0.92
CA VAL A 212 -20.68 -9.44 1.58
C VAL A 212 -19.41 -8.63 1.76
N LEU A 213 -19.08 -8.34 3.01
CA LEU A 213 -18.04 -7.40 3.43
C LEU A 213 -17.15 -8.03 4.50
N GLY A 214 -15.93 -7.55 4.65
CA GLY A 214 -15.09 -7.83 5.81
C GLY A 214 -15.78 -7.35 7.09
N ALA A 215 -15.78 -8.17 8.14
CA ALA A 215 -16.52 -7.89 9.38
C ALA A 215 -16.18 -6.53 10.01
N GLY A 216 -14.92 -6.07 9.89
CA GLY A 216 -14.47 -4.78 10.40
C GLY A 216 -15.12 -3.55 9.73
N HIS A 217 -15.69 -3.71 8.53
CA HIS A 217 -16.34 -2.62 7.79
C HIS A 217 -17.83 -2.47 8.13
N LEU A 218 -18.46 -3.49 8.74
CA LEU A 218 -19.91 -3.48 9.04
C LEU A 218 -20.36 -2.27 9.88
N PRO A 219 -19.71 -1.92 11.00
CA PRO A 219 -20.15 -0.80 11.83
C PRO A 219 -20.08 0.55 11.08
N GLY A 220 -19.03 0.76 10.29
CA GLY A 220 -18.84 2.00 9.52
C GLY A 220 -19.83 2.10 8.37
N VAL A 221 -20.05 1.00 7.64
CA VAL A 221 -21.01 0.94 6.54
C VAL A 221 -22.45 1.17 7.03
N GLU A 222 -22.86 0.54 8.12
CA GLU A 222 -24.18 0.75 8.73
C GLU A 222 -24.41 2.22 9.08
N LYS A 223 -23.42 2.86 9.73
CA LYS A 223 -23.48 4.29 10.09
C LYS A 223 -23.68 5.18 8.86
N TRP A 224 -22.97 4.90 7.76
CA TRP A 224 -23.13 5.67 6.52
C TRP A 224 -24.48 5.44 5.86
N LEU A 225 -24.97 4.20 5.81
CA LEU A 225 -26.30 3.87 5.27
C LEU A 225 -27.40 4.59 6.05
N GLU A 226 -27.31 4.65 7.38
CA GLU A 226 -28.24 5.43 8.20
C GLU A 226 -28.19 6.94 7.89
N SER A 227 -26.99 7.51 7.75
CA SER A 227 -26.86 8.94 7.41
C SER A 227 -27.39 9.27 6.01
N PHE A 228 -27.27 8.35 5.04
CA PHE A 228 -27.91 8.50 3.73
C PHE A 228 -29.44 8.44 3.84
N ASN A 229 -29.97 7.49 4.61
CA ASN A 229 -31.41 7.39 4.85
C ASN A 229 -31.99 8.64 5.54
N LYS A 230 -31.24 9.25 6.47
CA LYS A 230 -31.61 10.50 7.14
C LYS A 230 -31.40 11.75 6.28
N ASN A 231 -30.88 11.62 5.06
CA ASN A 231 -30.47 12.73 4.17
C ASN A 231 -29.44 13.70 4.81
N GLU A 232 -28.66 13.25 5.79
CA GLU A 232 -27.58 14.04 6.41
C GLU A 232 -26.37 14.16 5.49
N LYS A 233 -26.16 13.14 4.66
CA LYS A 233 -25.07 13.01 3.70
C LYS A 233 -25.61 12.51 2.38
N GLN A 234 -25.00 12.96 1.28
CA GLN A 234 -25.28 12.41 -0.04
C GLN A 234 -24.34 11.23 -0.30
N PRO A 235 -24.80 10.17 -0.99
CA PRO A 235 -23.96 9.03 -1.34
C PRO A 235 -22.99 9.36 -2.50
N ASP A 236 -22.39 10.55 -2.55
CA ASP A 236 -21.43 10.94 -3.58
C ASP A 236 -19.99 10.72 -3.11
N VAL A 237 -19.31 9.79 -3.77
CA VAL A 237 -17.93 9.39 -3.46
C VAL A 237 -16.95 9.77 -4.57
N THR A 238 -17.34 10.70 -5.45
CA THR A 238 -16.51 11.14 -6.59
C THR A 238 -15.13 11.61 -6.14
N GLU A 239 -15.03 12.33 -5.01
CA GLU A 239 -13.75 12.77 -4.46
C GLU A 239 -12.86 11.62 -3.97
N LEU A 240 -13.46 10.50 -3.56
CA LEU A 240 -12.75 9.32 -3.07
C LEU A 240 -12.15 8.49 -4.23
N CYS A 241 -12.65 8.67 -5.45
CA CYS A 241 -12.16 8.01 -6.67
C CYS A 241 -10.80 8.54 -7.15
N PHE A 242 -10.38 9.73 -6.70
CA PHE A 242 -9.15 10.38 -7.18
C PHE A 242 -8.08 10.47 -6.10
N VAL A 243 -6.81 10.51 -6.51
CA VAL A 243 -5.71 10.83 -5.57
C VAL A 243 -5.65 12.35 -5.40
N PRO A 244 -5.61 12.88 -4.16
CA PRO A 244 -5.54 14.32 -3.94
C PRO A 244 -4.32 14.92 -4.65
N LYS A 245 -4.54 16.02 -5.38
CA LYS A 245 -3.49 16.70 -6.14
C LYS A 245 -2.45 17.28 -5.18
N PRO A 246 -1.15 17.26 -5.53
CA PRO A 246 -0.13 17.90 -4.71
C PRO A 246 -0.40 19.40 -4.63
N THR A 247 -0.35 19.94 -3.41
CA THR A 247 -0.54 21.37 -3.16
C THR A 247 0.58 22.19 -3.81
N VAL A 248 0.31 23.46 -4.11
CA VAL A 248 1.33 24.40 -4.61
C VAL A 248 2.52 24.46 -3.66
N PHE A 249 2.25 24.49 -2.35
CA PHE A 249 3.28 24.41 -1.32
C PHE A 249 4.13 23.14 -1.44
N SER A 250 3.53 21.95 -1.60
CA SER A 250 4.30 20.71 -1.78
C SER A 250 5.19 20.73 -3.03
N LYS A 251 4.72 21.34 -4.13
CA LYS A 251 5.53 21.51 -5.35
C LYS A 251 6.72 22.42 -5.10
N ILE A 252 6.53 23.55 -4.44
CA ILE A 252 7.61 24.48 -4.09
C ILE A 252 8.58 23.85 -3.08
N ALA A 253 8.05 23.18 -2.05
CA ALA A 253 8.82 22.53 -1.01
C ALA A 253 9.79 21.47 -1.56
N SER A 254 9.41 20.79 -2.66
CA SER A 254 10.29 19.82 -3.32
C SER A 254 11.59 20.44 -3.86
N TRP A 255 11.61 21.75 -4.12
CA TRP A 255 12.78 22.49 -4.60
C TRP A 255 13.64 23.07 -3.48
N ILE A 256 13.20 23.03 -2.21
CA ILE A 256 13.96 23.59 -1.08
C ILE A 256 15.32 22.91 -0.94
N ILE A 257 15.36 21.58 -1.01
CA ILE A 257 16.61 20.82 -0.87
C ILE A 257 17.56 21.03 -2.07
N PRO A 258 17.12 20.87 -3.33
CA PRO A 258 17.97 21.21 -4.48
C PRO A 258 18.46 22.65 -4.45
N GLY A 259 17.56 23.60 -4.16
CA GLY A 259 17.88 25.03 -4.09
C GLY A 259 18.88 25.35 -2.98
N SER A 260 18.75 24.74 -1.80
CA SER A 260 19.69 24.96 -0.69
C SER A 260 21.06 24.39 -1.00
N LEU A 261 21.15 23.21 -1.62
CA LEU A 261 22.42 22.61 -2.04
C LEU A 261 23.15 23.51 -3.06
N ILE A 262 22.44 24.02 -4.07
CA ILE A 262 22.99 24.95 -5.06
C ILE A 262 23.44 26.24 -4.37
N ALA A 263 22.62 26.80 -3.48
CA ALA A 263 22.95 28.02 -2.75
C ALA A 263 24.21 27.85 -1.87
N LEU A 264 24.39 26.69 -1.22
CA LEU A 264 25.59 26.40 -0.43
C LEU A 264 26.84 26.33 -1.31
N VAL A 265 26.78 25.71 -2.49
CA VAL A 265 27.92 25.66 -3.43
C VAL A 265 28.30 27.07 -3.92
N ILE A 266 27.31 27.91 -4.20
CA ILE A 266 27.51 29.32 -4.58
C ILE A 266 28.10 30.12 -3.41
N ALA A 267 27.60 29.94 -2.19
CA ALA A 267 28.15 30.59 -1.01
C ALA A 267 29.61 30.17 -0.73
N GLY A 268 29.94 28.89 -0.96
CA GLY A 268 31.31 28.38 -0.91
C GLY A 268 32.25 29.10 -1.90
N PHE A 269 31.73 29.47 -3.08
CA PHE A 269 32.50 30.20 -4.09
C PHE A 269 32.86 31.60 -3.60
N PHE A 270 31.89 32.32 -3.05
CA PHE A 270 32.11 33.68 -2.55
C PHE A 270 33.03 33.75 -1.33
N LYS A 271 33.08 32.70 -0.49
CA LYS A 271 33.94 32.68 0.69
C LYS A 271 35.34 32.10 0.45
N GLY A 272 35.45 31.07 -0.38
CA GLY A 272 36.68 30.27 -0.51
C GLY A 272 37.13 30.05 -1.95
N GLY A 273 36.50 30.72 -2.92
CA GLY A 273 36.82 30.58 -4.34
C GLY A 273 36.43 29.22 -4.92
N ILE A 274 36.93 28.95 -6.14
CA ILE A 274 36.57 27.74 -6.89
C ILE A 274 37.01 26.44 -6.19
N THR A 275 38.13 26.47 -5.48
CA THR A 275 38.68 25.30 -4.78
C THR A 275 37.72 24.81 -3.70
N LYS A 276 37.19 25.73 -2.89
CA LYS A 276 36.22 25.40 -1.83
C LYS A 276 34.90 24.88 -2.39
N SER A 277 34.38 25.49 -3.46
CA SER A 277 33.17 25.00 -4.13
C SER A 277 33.33 23.58 -4.68
N VAL A 278 34.47 23.29 -5.31
CA VAL A 278 34.77 21.94 -5.83
C VAL A 278 34.86 20.94 -4.69
N GLU A 279 35.54 21.28 -3.58
CA GLU A 279 35.63 20.42 -2.40
C GLU A 279 34.26 20.10 -1.81
N MET A 280 33.39 21.10 -1.71
CA MET A 280 32.01 20.95 -1.24
C MET A 280 31.18 20.05 -2.16
N MET A 281 31.27 20.24 -3.49
CA MET A 281 30.58 19.39 -4.45
C MET A 281 31.06 17.93 -4.37
N LEU A 282 32.37 17.71 -4.26
CA LEU A 282 32.96 16.37 -4.13
C LEU A 282 32.52 15.69 -2.85
N GLN A 283 32.56 16.39 -1.71
CA GLN A 283 32.09 15.84 -0.44
C GLN A 283 30.60 15.46 -0.51
N TRP A 284 29.77 16.35 -1.03
CA TRP A 284 28.34 16.10 -1.20
C TRP A 284 28.07 14.89 -2.11
N TRP A 285 28.79 14.78 -3.23
CA TRP A 285 28.70 13.63 -4.12
C TRP A 285 29.13 12.36 -3.39
N ILE A 286 30.31 12.33 -2.77
CA ILE A 286 30.82 11.15 -2.07
C ILE A 286 29.85 10.69 -0.98
N THR A 287 29.38 11.60 -0.11
CA THR A 287 28.46 11.26 0.97
C THR A 287 27.15 10.67 0.44
N ASN A 288 26.54 11.27 -0.58
CA ASN A 288 25.31 10.72 -1.18
C ASN A 288 25.55 9.41 -1.93
N GLY A 289 26.60 9.37 -2.75
CA GLY A 289 26.96 8.24 -3.57
C GLY A 289 27.26 7.01 -2.73
N VAL A 290 28.11 7.15 -1.70
CA VAL A 290 28.49 6.03 -0.82
C VAL A 290 27.27 5.47 -0.10
N LEU A 291 26.42 6.31 0.48
CA LEU A 291 25.25 5.82 1.23
C LEU A 291 24.20 5.17 0.31
N ALA A 292 23.97 5.73 -0.89
CA ALA A 292 23.09 5.09 -1.88
C ALA A 292 23.66 3.77 -2.40
N ALA A 293 24.97 3.70 -2.66
CA ALA A 293 25.67 2.49 -3.08
C ALA A 293 25.66 1.42 -1.99
N LEU A 294 25.86 1.81 -0.72
CA LEU A 294 25.73 0.93 0.43
C LEU A 294 24.32 0.33 0.50
N GLY A 295 23.27 1.12 0.27
CA GLY A 295 21.90 0.62 0.17
C GLY A 295 21.74 -0.45 -0.92
N SER A 296 22.25 -0.20 -2.13
CA SER A 296 22.26 -1.19 -3.22
C SER A 296 23.11 -2.43 -2.91
N LEU A 297 24.22 -2.27 -2.19
CA LEU A 297 25.08 -3.36 -1.75
C LEU A 297 24.37 -4.24 -0.72
N LEU A 298 23.75 -3.63 0.29
CA LEU A 298 22.95 -4.34 1.30
C LEU A 298 21.80 -5.11 0.65
N ALA A 299 21.20 -4.59 -0.42
CA ALA A 299 20.19 -5.30 -1.22
C ALA A 299 20.76 -6.46 -2.08
N MET A 300 22.07 -6.72 -2.02
CA MET A 300 22.80 -7.64 -2.91
C MET A 300 22.53 -7.33 -4.40
N GLY A 301 22.51 -6.04 -4.72
CA GLY A 301 22.37 -5.53 -6.07
C GLY A 301 23.50 -6.00 -7.00
N HIS A 302 23.23 -5.98 -8.30
CA HIS A 302 24.27 -6.23 -9.29
C HIS A 302 25.39 -5.18 -9.17
N PRO A 303 26.68 -5.51 -9.41
CA PRO A 303 27.78 -4.53 -9.31
C PRO A 303 27.53 -3.25 -10.12
N LEU A 304 26.95 -3.37 -11.31
CA LEU A 304 26.53 -2.22 -12.12
C LEU A 304 25.51 -1.32 -11.39
N THR A 305 24.54 -1.91 -10.69
CA THR A 305 23.55 -1.18 -9.90
C THR A 305 24.23 -0.39 -8.78
N ILE A 306 25.19 -1.00 -8.07
CA ILE A 306 25.95 -0.34 -7.00
C ILE A 306 26.73 0.85 -7.56
N LEU A 307 27.40 0.67 -8.70
CA LEU A 307 28.13 1.73 -9.38
C LEU A 307 27.19 2.87 -9.82
N VAL A 308 26.04 2.55 -10.43
CA VAL A 308 25.04 3.56 -10.83
C VAL A 308 24.45 4.27 -9.61
N SER A 309 24.23 3.58 -8.49
CA SER A 309 23.80 4.21 -7.24
C SER A 309 24.84 5.23 -6.75
N PHE A 310 26.13 4.89 -6.80
CA PHE A 310 27.21 5.80 -6.41
C PHE A 310 27.28 7.04 -7.33
N LEU A 311 27.28 6.81 -8.64
CA LEU A 311 27.46 7.88 -9.63
C LEU A 311 26.20 8.75 -9.80
N GLY A 312 25.01 8.18 -9.61
CA GLY A 312 23.74 8.86 -9.87
C GLY A 312 23.12 9.55 -8.66
N ALA A 313 23.57 9.28 -7.44
CA ALA A 313 22.92 9.79 -6.23
C ALA A 313 22.90 11.31 -6.12
N TRP A 314 24.01 11.98 -6.46
CA TRP A 314 24.09 13.45 -6.43
C TRP A 314 23.09 14.09 -7.41
N PHE A 315 22.97 13.53 -8.61
CA PHE A 315 22.03 13.99 -9.64
C PHE A 315 20.58 13.75 -9.20
N ALA A 316 20.29 12.61 -8.61
CA ALA A 316 18.97 12.32 -8.06
C ALA A 316 18.61 13.26 -6.89
N ALA A 317 19.59 13.68 -6.08
CA ALA A 317 19.35 14.59 -4.95
C ALA A 317 18.95 16.02 -5.39
N ILE A 318 19.40 16.48 -6.57
CA ILE A 318 18.96 17.77 -7.15
C ILE A 318 17.68 17.66 -7.98
N ASN A 319 17.20 16.45 -8.26
CA ASN A 319 15.99 16.22 -9.03
C ASN A 319 14.82 15.83 -8.12
N PRO A 320 13.85 16.72 -7.87
CA PRO A 320 12.72 16.41 -7.00
C PRO A 320 11.77 15.33 -7.55
N PHE A 321 11.93 14.94 -8.83
CA PHE A 321 11.04 14.02 -9.51
C PHE A 321 11.59 12.60 -9.63
N ILE A 322 12.91 12.41 -9.63
CA ILE A 322 13.57 11.12 -9.87
C ILE A 322 14.58 10.84 -8.76
N GLY A 323 14.21 9.95 -7.83
CA GLY A 323 15.11 9.47 -6.78
C GLY A 323 16.07 8.39 -7.27
N ILE A 324 17.21 8.25 -6.58
CA ILE A 324 18.27 7.30 -6.96
C ILE A 324 17.79 5.86 -6.98
N GLY A 325 16.84 5.49 -6.13
CA GLY A 325 16.30 4.13 -6.13
C GLY A 325 15.49 3.77 -7.37
N VAL A 326 14.82 4.73 -8.03
CA VAL A 326 14.15 4.45 -9.31
C VAL A 326 15.19 4.08 -10.36
N ILE A 327 16.28 4.85 -10.43
CA ILE A 327 17.38 4.60 -11.37
C ILE A 327 18.04 3.24 -11.07
N ALA A 328 18.40 3.01 -9.80
CA ALA A 328 19.03 1.77 -9.35
C ALA A 328 18.11 0.56 -9.59
N GLY A 329 16.82 0.65 -9.27
CA GLY A 329 15.85 -0.41 -9.49
C GLY A 329 15.68 -0.75 -10.98
N ILE A 330 15.65 0.25 -11.87
CA ILE A 330 15.59 0.03 -13.32
C ILE A 330 16.85 -0.66 -13.82
N VAL A 331 18.04 -0.20 -13.39
CA VAL A 331 19.31 -0.85 -13.77
C VAL A 331 19.39 -2.27 -13.23
N GLN A 332 18.91 -2.51 -12.02
CA GLN A 332 18.82 -3.84 -11.43
C GLN A 332 17.90 -4.76 -12.23
N ALA A 333 16.72 -4.27 -12.62
CA ALA A 333 15.75 -5.02 -13.44
C ALA A 333 16.30 -5.31 -14.83
N TRP A 334 17.08 -4.38 -15.41
CA TRP A 334 17.76 -4.59 -16.68
C TRP A 334 18.89 -5.62 -16.58
N ALA A 335 19.75 -5.50 -15.57
CA ALA A 335 20.91 -6.38 -15.37
C ALA A 335 20.51 -7.79 -14.94
N LYS A 336 19.46 -7.91 -14.11
CA LYS A 336 18.87 -9.20 -13.68
C LYS A 336 17.39 -9.22 -14.03
N LYS A 337 17.09 -9.45 -15.31
CA LYS A 337 15.72 -9.53 -15.84
C LYS A 337 14.83 -10.45 -15.00
N PRO A 338 13.69 -9.94 -14.46
CA PRO A 338 12.66 -10.75 -13.85
C PRO A 338 12.12 -11.83 -14.78
N LYS A 339 11.72 -12.96 -14.21
CA LYS A 339 11.01 -14.05 -14.91
C LYS A 339 9.55 -14.10 -14.48
N VAL A 340 8.72 -14.78 -15.28
CA VAL A 340 7.32 -15.08 -14.94
C VAL A 340 7.23 -15.84 -13.62
N SER A 341 8.15 -16.78 -13.36
CA SER A 341 8.19 -17.51 -12.09
C SER A 341 8.46 -16.61 -10.87
N ASP A 342 9.19 -15.49 -11.04
CA ASP A 342 9.39 -14.51 -9.95
C ASP A 342 8.07 -13.80 -9.63
N MET A 343 7.21 -13.57 -10.64
CA MET A 343 5.88 -12.96 -10.47
C MET A 343 4.94 -13.87 -9.69
N GLU A 344 4.87 -15.15 -10.08
CA GLU A 344 3.96 -16.14 -9.50
C GLU A 344 4.23 -16.38 -8.01
N ASN A 345 5.50 -16.28 -7.60
CA ASN A 345 5.93 -16.53 -6.22
C ASN A 345 6.09 -15.25 -5.39
N LEU A 346 5.72 -14.06 -5.89
CA LEU A 346 5.95 -12.78 -5.21
C LEU A 346 5.48 -12.78 -3.75
N SER A 347 4.23 -13.18 -3.50
CA SER A 347 3.66 -13.19 -2.15
C SER A 347 4.28 -14.28 -1.26
N ALA A 348 4.67 -15.43 -1.84
CA ALA A 348 5.29 -16.52 -1.10
C ALA A 348 6.74 -16.20 -0.70
N ASP A 349 7.44 -15.43 -1.54
CA ASP A 349 8.83 -15.03 -1.32
C ASP A 349 8.96 -13.80 -0.38
N MET A 350 7.86 -13.30 0.21
CA MET A 350 7.87 -12.22 1.21
C MET A 350 8.35 -12.68 2.59
N ASN A 351 9.55 -13.24 2.62
CA ASN A 351 10.35 -13.54 3.79
C ASN A 351 11.79 -13.13 3.52
N LEU A 352 12.63 -13.05 4.56
CA LEU A 352 13.99 -12.55 4.43
C LEU A 352 14.76 -13.24 3.28
N LYS A 353 14.73 -14.58 3.21
CA LYS A 353 15.42 -15.35 2.17
C LYS A 353 14.82 -15.14 0.78
N GLY A 354 13.50 -15.10 0.69
CA GLY A 354 12.76 -14.94 -0.56
C GLY A 354 12.96 -13.56 -1.19
N ILE A 355 12.98 -12.49 -0.40
CA ILE A 355 13.25 -11.12 -0.88
C ILE A 355 14.61 -11.04 -1.58
N TYR A 356 15.63 -11.67 -0.99
CA TYR A 356 16.95 -11.74 -1.60
C TYR A 356 17.02 -12.69 -2.78
N LYS A 357 16.18 -13.71 -2.91
CA LYS A 357 16.23 -14.71 -3.99
C LYS A 357 15.43 -14.29 -5.23
N ASN A 358 14.20 -13.81 -5.02
CA ASN A 358 13.27 -13.39 -6.04
C ASN A 358 13.77 -12.11 -6.72
N ARG A 359 13.84 -12.10 -8.06
CA ARG A 359 14.46 -11.00 -8.80
C ARG A 359 13.68 -9.70 -8.69
N ILE A 360 12.35 -9.78 -8.60
CA ILE A 360 11.47 -8.62 -8.52
C ILE A 360 11.54 -8.02 -7.12
N LEU A 361 11.47 -8.86 -6.09
CA LEU A 361 11.64 -8.40 -4.72
C LEU A 361 13.03 -7.78 -4.52
N ARG A 362 14.07 -8.34 -5.13
CA ARG A 362 15.41 -7.74 -5.12
C ARG A 362 15.45 -6.38 -5.83
N VAL A 363 14.75 -6.21 -6.95
CA VAL A 363 14.61 -4.89 -7.61
C VAL A 363 13.95 -3.88 -6.68
N LEU A 364 12.87 -4.27 -6.00
CA LEU A 364 12.18 -3.41 -5.03
C LEU A 364 13.04 -3.10 -3.80
N LEU A 365 13.82 -4.08 -3.32
CA LEU A 365 14.76 -3.89 -2.20
C LEU A 365 15.89 -2.93 -2.57
N VAL A 366 16.47 -3.07 -3.76
CA VAL A 366 17.46 -2.12 -4.31
C VAL A 366 16.85 -0.72 -4.40
N PHE A 367 15.65 -0.61 -4.99
CA PHE A 367 14.92 0.65 -5.09
C PHE A 367 14.72 1.30 -3.72
N PHE A 368 14.35 0.50 -2.72
CA PHE A 368 14.14 0.97 -1.36
C PHE A 368 15.45 1.44 -0.70
N LEU A 369 16.40 0.53 -0.52
CA LEU A 369 17.59 0.78 0.31
C LEU A 369 18.48 1.88 -0.28
N SER A 370 18.59 1.96 -1.62
CA SER A 370 19.32 3.05 -2.24
C SER A 370 18.59 4.39 -2.14
N SER A 371 17.24 4.42 -2.17
CA SER A 371 16.47 5.65 -1.90
C SER A 371 16.67 6.14 -0.46
N VAL A 372 16.66 5.23 0.51
CA VAL A 372 16.95 5.55 1.92
C VAL A 372 18.39 6.06 2.06
N GLY A 373 19.37 5.35 1.51
CA GLY A 373 20.77 5.77 1.52
C GLY A 373 20.99 7.16 0.93
N GLY A 374 20.41 7.44 -0.25
CA GLY A 374 20.49 8.77 -0.86
C GLY A 374 19.79 9.85 -0.04
N SER A 375 18.66 9.54 0.59
CA SER A 375 17.96 10.49 1.46
C SER A 375 18.80 10.82 2.70
N ILE A 376 19.35 9.81 3.39
CA ILE A 376 20.26 10.00 4.53
C ILE A 376 21.47 10.83 4.09
N GLY A 377 22.07 10.51 2.94
CA GLY A 377 23.20 11.25 2.41
C GLY A 377 22.89 12.72 2.18
N THR A 378 21.68 13.05 1.72
CA THR A 378 21.25 14.42 1.52
C THR A 378 21.11 15.16 2.85
N PHE A 379 20.46 14.55 3.84
CA PHE A 379 20.29 15.16 5.18
C PHE A 379 21.61 15.29 5.96
N VAL A 380 22.57 14.38 5.77
CA VAL A 380 23.91 14.47 6.37
C VAL A 380 24.78 15.51 5.65
N SER A 381 24.64 15.62 4.33
CA SER A 381 25.47 16.55 3.55
C SER A 381 25.16 18.01 3.85
N VAL A 382 23.88 18.39 4.02
CA VAL A 382 23.51 19.81 4.20
C VAL A 382 24.20 20.44 5.44
N PRO A 383 24.13 19.87 6.65
CA PRO A 383 24.85 20.40 7.82
C PRO A 383 26.38 20.38 7.64
N ALA A 384 26.92 19.33 7.02
CA ALA A 384 28.37 19.19 6.79
C ALA A 384 28.91 20.23 5.80
N LEU A 385 28.10 20.65 4.83
CA LEU A 385 28.45 21.73 3.90
C LEU A 385 28.36 23.10 4.59
N ILE A 386 27.35 23.32 5.44
CA ILE A 386 27.21 24.57 6.20
C ILE A 386 28.42 24.79 7.11
N SER A 387 28.87 23.77 7.85
CA SER A 387 30.01 23.90 8.76
C SER A 387 31.28 24.33 8.02
N LYS A 388 31.51 23.83 6.80
CA LYS A 388 32.64 24.23 5.95
C LYS A 388 32.55 25.64 5.38
N ILE A 389 31.39 26.28 5.39
CA ILE A 389 31.24 27.68 4.98
C ILE A 389 31.47 28.61 6.19
N VAL A 390 31.17 28.14 7.39
CA VAL A 390 31.30 28.90 8.64
C VAL A 390 32.73 28.85 9.18
N HIS A 391 33.42 27.73 8.96
CA HIS A 391 34.85 27.50 9.28
C HIS A 391 35.69 27.45 8.00
#